data_AF-A0AAV5FZQ4-F1
#
_entry.id   AF-A0AAV5FZQ4-F1
#
_cell.length_a   1.000
_cell.length_b   1.000
_cell.length_c   1.000
_cell.angle_alpha   90.00
_cell.angle_beta   90.00
_cell.angle_gamma   90.00
#
_symmetry.space_group_name_H-M   'P 1'
#
loop_
_entity.id
_entity.type
_entity.pdbx_description
1 polymer ?
#
loop_
_entity_poly.entity_id
_entity_poly.type
_entity_poly.pdbx_seq_one_letter_code
_entity_poly.pdbx_strand_id
1 'polypeptide(L)' 'MSHSVKIYDTCIGCTQCVRACPTDVLEMIPWDGCKAKQIASAPRTEDCVGCKRCESACPTDFFKCPRLFRA' A
#
# COMPACT_ATOMS: atom_id res chain seq x y z
N MET A 1 3.41 8.83 -16.23
CA MET A 1 2.09 8.51 -15.66
C MET A 1 2.31 8.25 -14.18
N SER A 2 2.01 9.21 -13.31
CA SER A 2 2.23 9.09 -11.87
C SER A 2 0.99 8.49 -11.20
N HIS A 3 1.15 7.34 -10.56
CA HIS A 3 0.07 6.68 -9.82
C HIS A 3 0.20 7.00 -8.34
N SER A 4 -0.82 7.57 -7.70
CA SER A 4 -0.77 7.84 -6.26
C SER A 4 -1.16 6.60 -5.45
N VAL A 5 -0.26 6.09 -4.61
CA VAL A 5 -0.57 5.04 -3.63
C VAL A 5 -0.65 5.69 -2.25
N LYS A 6 -1.81 5.63 -1.59
CA LYS A 6 -2.02 6.18 -0.24
C LYS A 6 -2.15 5.04 0.76
N ILE A 7 -1.38 5.12 1.83
CA ILE A 7 -1.44 4.22 2.97
C ILE A 7 -2.13 4.99 4.11
N TYR A 8 -3.07 4.34 4.80
CA TYR A 8 -3.82 4.92 5.91
C TYR A 8 -3.26 4.47 7.25
N ASP A 9 -3.55 5.23 8.30
CA ASP A 9 -3.17 4.92 9.70
C ASP A 9 -3.80 3.61 10.23
N THR A 10 -4.76 3.04 9.51
CA THR A 10 -5.31 1.70 9.79
C THR A 10 -4.36 0.56 9.38
N CYS A 11 -3.20 0.87 8.79
CA CYS A 11 -2.21 -0.12 8.42
C CYS A 11 -1.71 -0.86 9.67
N ILE A 12 -1.81 -2.19 9.65
CA ILE A 12 -1.34 -3.05 10.74
C ILE A 12 0.13 -3.47 10.59
N GLY A 13 0.82 -3.04 9.53
CA GLY A 13 2.22 -3.39 9.28
C GLY A 13 2.45 -4.85 8.87
N CYS A 14 1.51 -5.48 8.15
CA CYS A 14 1.56 -6.90 7.79
C CYS A 14 2.51 -7.24 6.63
N THR A 15 3.08 -6.25 5.93
CA THR A 15 4.05 -6.40 4.82
C THR A 15 3.54 -7.12 3.55
N GLN A 16 2.27 -7.49 3.48
CA GLN A 16 1.72 -8.22 2.32
C GLN A 16 1.70 -7.39 1.04
N CYS A 17 1.38 -6.09 1.14
CA CYS A 17 1.36 -5.18 -0.02
C CYS A 17 2.74 -5.02 -0.67
N VAL A 18 3.81 -4.99 0.13
CA VAL A 18 5.20 -4.94 -0.33
C VAL A 18 5.51 -6.20 -1.14
N ARG A 19 5.23 -7.38 -0.58
CA ARG A 19 5.47 -8.67 -1.25
C ARG A 19 4.66 -8.87 -2.52
N ALA A 20 3.46 -8.30 -2.60
CA ALA A 20 2.59 -8.40 -3.75
C ALA A 20 2.99 -7.45 -4.90
N CYS A 21 3.81 -6.44 -4.61
CA CYS A 21 4.21 -5.43 -5.58
C CYS A 21 5.23 -6.02 -6.57
N PRO A 22 4.92 -6.10 -7.88
CA PRO A 22 5.85 -6.67 -8.86
C PRO A 22 7.03 -5.73 -9.17
N THR A 23 6.87 -4.43 -8.94
CA THR A 23 7.89 -3.40 -9.17
C THR A 23 8.51 -2.89 -7.87
N ASP A 24 8.21 -3.52 -6.73
CA ASP A 24 8.80 -3.22 -5.42
C ASP A 24 8.75 -1.72 -5.03
N VAL A 25 7.62 -1.08 -5.31
CA VAL A 25 7.44 0.38 -5.11
C VAL A 25 7.21 0.76 -3.65
N LEU A 26 6.86 -0.25 -2.84
CA LEU A 26 6.43 -0.10 -1.45
C LEU A 26 7.54 -0.54 -0.52
N GLU A 27 7.74 0.19 0.56
CA GLU A 27 8.71 -0.15 1.61
C GLU A 27 8.04 -0.10 2.99
N MET A 28 8.64 -0.76 3.98
CA MET A 28 8.20 -0.69 5.37
C MET A 28 9.06 0.31 6.12
N ILE A 29 8.43 1.31 6.73
CA ILE A 29 9.09 2.28 7.58
C ILE A 29 8.62 2.11 9.04
N PRO A 30 9.48 2.38 10.03
CA PRO A 30 9.09 2.32 11.44
C PRO A 30 8.01 3.36 11.75
N TRP A 31 6.95 2.93 12.45
CA TRP A 31 5.81 3.78 12.82
C TRP A 31 5.07 3.23 14.04
N ASP A 32 4.99 4.02 15.12
CA ASP A 32 4.39 3.62 16.39
C ASP A 32 2.85 3.58 16.41
N GLY A 33 2.17 3.90 15.31
CA GLY A 33 0.71 3.92 15.24
C GLY A 33 0.04 2.55 15.10
N CYS A 34 0.82 1.46 15.01
CA CYS A 34 0.28 0.10 14.93
C CYS A 34 1.06 -0.89 15.83
N LYS A 35 0.45 -2.06 16.10
CA LYS A 35 1.08 -3.13 16.91
C LYS A 35 2.41 -3.61 16.35
N ALA A 36 2.59 -3.59 15.03
CA ALA A 36 3.81 -4.02 14.37
C ALA A 36 4.94 -2.97 14.42
N LYS A 37 4.67 -1.77 14.94
CA LYS A 37 5.60 -0.63 14.95
C LYS A 37 6.18 -0.28 13.57
N GLN A 38 5.44 -0.57 12.50
CA GLN A 38 5.85 -0.32 11.13
C GLN A 38 4.65 -0.10 10.21
N ILE A 39 4.80 0.79 9.23
CA ILE A 39 3.78 1.13 8.23
C ILE A 39 4.36 1.01 6.82
N ALA A 40 3.49 0.69 5.86
CA ALA A 40 3.89 0.72 4.45
C ALA A 40 3.98 2.16 3.94
N SER A 41 5.02 2.46 3.17
CA SER A 41 5.25 3.74 2.49
C SER A 41 5.49 3.50 1.00
N ALA A 42 5.14 4.45 0.15
CA ALA A 42 5.32 4.37 -1.30
C ALA A 42 6.18 5.53 -1.80
N PRO A 43 7.51 5.50 -1.61
CA PRO A 43 8.40 6.57 -2.06
C PRO A 43 8.54 6.64 -3.58
N ARG A 44 8.47 5.49 -4.27
CA ARG A 44 8.82 5.35 -5.70
C ARG A 44 7.62 5.30 -6.65
N THR A 45 6.54 6.00 -6.33
CA THR A 45 5.28 5.90 -7.09
C THR A 45 5.38 6.19 -8.59
N GLU A 46 6.49 6.77 -9.06
CA GLU A 46 6.87 6.90 -10.45
C GLU A 46 7.00 5.55 -11.20
N ASP A 47 7.44 4.49 -10.52
CA ASP A 47 7.63 3.13 -11.08
C ASP A 47 6.37 2.27 -10.95
N CYS A 48 5.30 2.84 -10.39
CA CYS A 48 4.05 2.13 -10.24
C CYS A 48 3.36 1.94 -11.60
N VAL A 49 3.13 0.68 -11.95
CA VAL A 49 2.40 0.29 -13.18
C VAL A 49 0.88 0.23 -13.00
N GLY A 50 0.36 0.60 -11.82
CA GLY A 50 -1.08 0.61 -11.56
C GLY A 50 -1.72 -0.78 -11.47
N CYS A 51 -0.96 -1.84 -11.18
CA CYS A 51 -1.44 -3.22 -11.16
C CYS A 51 -2.43 -3.56 -10.03
N LYS A 52 -2.54 -2.71 -9.00
CA LYS A 52 -3.43 -2.88 -7.82
C LYS A 52 -3.27 -4.19 -7.05
N ARG A 53 -2.13 -4.89 -7.18
CA ARG A 53 -1.86 -6.12 -6.39
C ARG A 53 -1.70 -5.84 -4.89
N CYS A 54 -1.17 -4.67 -4.56
CA CYS A 54 -1.10 -4.20 -3.18
C CYS A 54 -2.50 -4.12 -2.54
N GLU A 55 -3.54 -3.90 -3.36
CA GLU A 55 -4.91 -3.90 -2.89
C GLU A 55 -5.37 -5.32 -2.57
N SER A 56 -5.30 -6.24 -3.53
CA SER A 56 -5.74 -7.62 -3.32
C SER A 56 -4.98 -8.38 -2.22
N ALA A 57 -3.76 -7.98 -1.88
CA ALA A 57 -2.95 -8.62 -0.85
C ALA A 57 -3.21 -8.10 0.57
N CYS A 58 -3.92 -6.98 0.74
CA CYS A 58 -4.14 -6.41 2.07
C CYS A 58 -5.16 -7.26 2.86
N PRO A 59 -4.78 -7.84 4.02
CA PRO A 59 -5.66 -8.72 4.79
C PRO A 59 -6.75 -7.97 5.57
N THR A 60 -6.49 -6.70 5.90
CA THR A 60 -7.51 -5.77 6.35
C THR A 60 -8.28 -5.32 5.13
N ASP A 61 -9.46 -5.92 4.94
CA ASP A 61 -10.45 -5.66 3.89
C ASP A 61 -11.10 -4.26 4.05
N PHE A 62 -10.28 -3.22 4.19
CA PHE A 62 -10.71 -1.83 4.40
C PHE A 62 -10.16 -0.93 3.29
N PHE A 63 -10.41 -1.33 2.04
CA PHE A 63 -10.08 -0.57 0.85
C PHE A 63 -10.77 0.79 0.83
N LYS A 64 -10.03 1.81 1.24
CA LYS A 64 -10.06 3.11 0.60
C LYS A 64 -8.73 3.40 -0.10
N CYS A 65 -8.16 2.45 -0.87
CA CYS A 65 -7.66 2.96 -2.16
C CYS A 65 -8.92 3.52 -2.83
N PRO A 66 -9.02 4.82 -3.14
CA PRO A 66 -10.25 5.38 -3.65
C PRO A 66 -10.60 4.51 -4.83
N ARG A 67 -11.74 3.82 -4.71
CA ARG A 67 -12.44 3.19 -5.80
C ARG A 67 -12.13 4.02 -7.05
N LEU A 68 -11.33 3.48 -7.95
CA LEU A 68 -11.62 3.66 -9.37
C LEU A 68 -12.89 2.82 -9.62
N PHE A 69 -13.96 3.12 -8.89
CA PHE A 69 -15.30 2.93 -9.41
C PHE A 69 -15.31 3.91 -10.56
N ARG A 70 -15.44 3.35 -11.76
CA ARG A 70 -16.09 4.05 -12.85
C ARG A 70 -17.28 4.81 -12.24
N ALA A 71 -17.21 6.13 -12.28
CA ALA A 71 -18.34 6.94 -12.68
C ALA A 71 -18.07 7.31 -14.13
#